data_AF-A0A973EPF0-F1
#
_entry.id   AF-A0A973EPF0-F1
#
_cell.length_a   1.000
_cell.length_b   1.000
_cell.length_c   1.000
_cell.angle_alpha   90.00
_cell.angle_beta   90.00
_cell.angle_gamma   90.00
#
_symmetry.space_group_name_H-M   'P 1'
#
loop_
_entity.id
_entity.type
_entity.pdbx_description
1 polymer ?
#
loop_
_entity_poly.entity_id
_entity_poly.type
_entity_poly.pdbx_seq_one_letter_code
_entity_poly.pdbx_strand_id
1 'polypeptide(L)'
;MNMDRAIFDLNASVEATSLYILLCALLDQGSPPTLTLAREKWNGTTESLVKAAEELLERGVLDVAPPFNDDEHLHPCPRDRWR
;
A
#
# COMPACT_ATOMS: atom_id res chain seq x y z
N MET A 1 8.27 10.79 5.21
CA MET A 1 6.82 10.82 5.54
C MET A 1 6.63 9.98 6.80
N ASN A 2 6.03 10.50 7.89
CA ASN A 2 5.91 9.71 9.12
C ASN A 2 4.83 8.63 8.94
N MET A 3 5.18 7.37 9.16
CA MET A 3 4.27 6.24 9.10
C MET A 3 3.08 6.47 10.04
N ASP A 4 1.87 6.56 9.48
CA ASP A 4 0.67 6.74 10.28
C ASP A 4 0.34 5.44 11.01
N ARG A 5 0.58 5.43 12.33
CA ARG A 5 0.23 4.30 13.20
C ARG A 5 -1.27 3.97 13.21
N ALA A 6 -2.11 4.82 12.61
CA ALA A 6 -3.53 4.51 12.43
C ALA A 6 -3.78 3.31 11.52
N ILE A 7 -2.79 2.86 10.73
CA ILE A 7 -2.95 1.63 9.95
C ILE A 7 -3.16 0.40 10.84
N PHE A 8 -2.61 0.43 12.07
CA PHE A 8 -2.85 -0.58 13.08
C PHE A 8 -4.23 -0.45 13.73
N ASP A 9 -4.81 0.76 13.74
CA ASP A 9 -6.16 1.02 14.26
C ASP A 9 -7.25 0.60 13.27
N LEU A 10 -6.95 0.63 11.97
CA LEU A 10 -7.80 0.09 10.90
C LEU A 10 -8.09 -1.41 11.05
N ASN A 11 -7.37 -2.15 11.89
CA ASN A 11 -7.51 -3.61 12.00
C ASN A 11 -7.35 -4.28 10.61
N ALA A 12 -6.43 -3.73 9.82
CA ALA A 12 -6.06 -4.25 8.51
C ALA A 12 -5.29 -5.55 8.66
N SER A 13 -5.37 -6.41 7.65
CA SER A 13 -4.59 -7.64 7.60
C SER A 13 -3.10 -7.33 7.73
N VAL A 14 -2.34 -8.27 8.28
CA VAL A 14 -0.87 -8.11 8.43
C VAL A 14 -0.22 -7.81 7.08
N GLU A 15 -0.74 -8.40 6.01
CA GLU A 15 -0.31 -8.16 4.63
C GLU A 15 -0.62 -6.72 4.18
N ALA A 16 -1.86 -6.25 4.32
CA ALA A 16 -2.25 -4.86 4.01
C ALA A 16 -1.40 -3.84 4.78
N THR A 17 -1.19 -4.07 6.08
CA THR A 17 -0.32 -3.22 6.91
C THR A 17 1.12 -3.23 6.41
N SER A 18 1.66 -4.40 6.08
CA SER A 18 3.02 -4.54 5.55
C SER A 18 3.19 -3.83 4.21
N LEU A 19 2.17 -3.89 3.34
CA LEU A 19 2.19 -3.22 2.05
C LEU A 19 2.20 -1.70 2.23
N TYR A 20 1.33 -1.17 3.10
CA TYR A 20 1.33 0.26 3.44
C TYR A 20 2.70 0.74 3.94
N ILE A 21 3.30 -0.02 4.87
CA ILE A 21 4.63 0.26 5.41
C ILE A 21 5.68 0.30 4.29
N LEU A 22 5.63 -0.67 3.38
CA LEU A 22 6.54 -0.76 2.25
C LEU A 22 6.40 0.46 1.31
N LEU A 23 5.18 0.86 0.98
CA LEU A 23 4.92 2.03 0.14
C LEU A 23 5.41 3.32 0.79
N CYS A 24 5.18 3.49 2.10
CA CYS A 24 5.75 4.59 2.86
C CYS A 24 7.29 4.60 2.82
N ALA A 25 7.92 3.42 2.94
CA ALA A 25 9.37 3.30 2.89
C ALA A 25 9.93 3.62 1.49
N LEU A 26 9.23 3.24 0.41
CA LEU A 26 9.62 3.60 -0.96
C LEU A 26 9.56 5.12 -1.18
N LEU A 27 8.47 5.74 -0.74
CA LEU A 27 8.30 7.19 -0.79
C LEU A 27 9.36 7.93 0.02
N ASP A 28 9.71 7.44 1.21
CA ASP A 28 10.75 8.03 2.05
C ASP A 28 12.15 7.92 1.43
N GLN A 29 12.40 6.84 0.68
CA GLN A 29 13.60 6.65 -0.13
C GLN A 29 13.61 7.49 -1.43
N GLY A 30 12.56 8.26 -1.70
CA GLY A 30 12.40 9.01 -2.96
C GLY A 30 12.15 8.12 -4.18
N SER A 31 11.80 6.85 -3.96
CA SER A 31 11.43 5.91 -5.02
C SER A 31 9.93 6.00 -5.31
N PRO A 32 9.51 5.85 -6.58
CA PRO A 32 8.10 5.84 -6.90
C PRO A 32 7.44 4.59 -6.28
N PRO A 33 6.28 4.72 -5.60
CA PRO A 33 5.60 3.58 -4.99
C PRO A 33 4.83 2.79 -6.05
N THR A 34 5.53 2.23 -7.03
CA THR A 34 4.89 1.42 -8.09
C THR A 34 4.61 0.01 -7.62
N LEU A 35 3.59 -0.62 -8.20
CA LEU A 35 3.30 -2.03 -7.94
C LEU A 35 4.49 -2.93 -8.26
N THR A 36 5.26 -2.61 -9.30
CA THR A 36 6.49 -3.34 -9.67
C THR A 36 7.51 -3.33 -8.53
N LEU A 37 7.86 -2.14 -8.02
CA LEU A 37 8.83 -2.02 -6.92
C LEU A 37 8.31 -2.62 -5.62
N ALA A 38 7.02 -2.44 -5.35
CA ALA A 38 6.37 -3.09 -4.22
C ALA A 38 6.50 -4.61 -4.34
N ARG A 39 6.22 -5.20 -5.50
CA ARG A 39 6.35 -6.64 -5.78
C ARG A 39 7.78 -7.13 -5.63
N GLU A 40 8.78 -6.38 -6.10
CA GLU A 40 10.20 -6.74 -5.94
C GLU A 40 10.66 -6.76 -4.49
N LYS A 41 10.10 -5.87 -3.66
CA LYS A 41 10.40 -5.79 -2.21
C LYS A 41 9.46 -6.63 -1.35
N TRP A 42 8.42 -7.19 -1.94
CA TRP A 42 7.40 -7.97 -1.24
C TRP A 42 7.94 -9.35 -0.90
N ASN A 43 7.82 -9.73 0.37
CA ASN A 43 8.28 -11.04 0.84
C ASN A 43 7.21 -12.15 0.69
N GLY A 44 5.99 -11.82 0.29
CA GLY A 44 4.90 -12.76 0.09
C GLY A 44 4.68 -13.16 -1.37
N THR A 45 3.55 -13.77 -1.67
CA THR A 45 3.15 -14.07 -3.06
C THR A 45 2.51 -12.87 -3.74
N THR A 46 2.46 -12.87 -5.07
CA THR A 46 1.75 -11.86 -5.85
C THR A 46 0.25 -11.80 -5.48
N GLU A 47 -0.37 -12.95 -5.22
CA GLU A 47 -1.78 -13.01 -4.78
C GLU A 47 -2.00 -12.28 -3.45
N SER A 48 -1.10 -12.49 -2.49
CA SER A 48 -1.10 -11.78 -1.20
C SER A 48 -0.90 -10.27 -1.36
N LEU A 49 -0.02 -9.86 -2.28
CA LEU A 49 0.20 -8.44 -2.58
C LEU A 49 -1.06 -7.80 -3.18
N VAL A 50 -1.70 -8.46 -4.14
CA VAL A 50 -2.94 -7.98 -4.76
C VAL A 50 -4.06 -7.88 -3.73
N LYS A 51 -4.27 -8.92 -2.92
CA LYS A 51 -5.26 -8.88 -1.83
C LYS A 51 -5.00 -7.76 -0.83
N ALA A 52 -3.75 -7.54 -0.46
CA ALA A 52 -3.36 -6.45 0.41
C ALA A 52 -3.65 -5.08 -0.22
N ALA A 53 -3.38 -4.91 -1.51
CA ALA A 53 -3.67 -3.68 -2.24
C ALA A 53 -5.18 -3.44 -2.37
N GLU A 54 -5.96 -4.48 -2.67
CA GLU A 54 -7.44 -4.43 -2.69
C GLU A 54 -7.98 -4.02 -1.32
N GLU A 55 -7.52 -4.65 -0.23
CA GLU A 55 -7.99 -4.31 1.11
C GLU A 55 -7.67 -2.85 1.49
N LEU A 56 -6.47 -2.37 1.16
CA LEU A 56 -6.10 -0.97 1.39
C LEU A 56 -6.91 -0.01 0.51
N LEU A 57 -7.26 -0.40 -0.71
CA LEU A 57 -8.13 0.39 -1.59
C LEU A 57 -9.55 0.48 -1.03
N GLU A 58 -10.13 -0.65 -0.58
CA GLU A 58 -11.47 -0.69 0.03
C GLU A 58 -11.56 0.20 1.28
N ARG A 59 -10.47 0.26 2.05
CA ARG A 59 -10.32 1.11 3.24
C ARG A 59 -10.01 2.57 2.92
N GLY A 60 -9.88 2.96 1.65
CA GLY A 60 -9.51 4.31 1.23
C GLY A 60 -8.09 4.72 1.60
N VAL A 61 -7.23 3.74 1.92
CA VAL A 61 -5.81 3.95 2.22
C VAL A 61 -5.00 4.11 0.94
N LEU A 62 -5.38 3.46 -0.16
CA LEU A 62 -4.76 3.66 -1.47
C LEU A 62 -5.66 4.44 -2.40
N ASP A 63 -5.06 5.37 -3.17
CA ASP A 63 -5.71 6.04 -4.30
C ASP A 63 -5.20 5.40 -5.59
N VAL A 64 -5.76 4.24 -5.93
CA VAL A 64 -5.44 3.52 -7.17
C VAL A 64 -6.72 2.98 -7.79
N ALA A 65 -6.88 3.16 -9.10
CA ALA A 65 -7.99 2.58 -9.83
C ALA A 65 -7.57 1.22 -10.40
N PRO A 66 -8.32 0.13 -10.16
CA PRO A 66 -8.09 -1.12 -10.87
C PRO A 66 -8.39 -0.93 -12.37
N PRO A 67 -7.64 -1.58 -13.28
CA PRO A 67 -6.66 -2.64 -13.04
C PRO A 67 -5.31 -2.12 -12.51
N PHE A 68 -4.71 -2.83 -11.55
CA PHE A 68 -3.38 -2.50 -11.03
C PHE A 68 -2.32 -2.73 -12.11
N ASN A 69 -1.87 -1.67 -12.77
CA ASN A 69 -0.79 -1.74 -13.74
C ASN A 69 0.58 -1.66 -13.02
N ASP A 70 1.60 -2.29 -13.61
CA ASP A 70 2.97 -2.32 -13.08
C ASP A 70 3.60 -0.90 -12.93
N ASP A 71 3.20 0.05 -13.79
CA ASP A 71 3.59 1.47 -13.77
C ASP A 71 2.67 2.37 -12.94
N GLU A 72 1.58 1.82 -12.38
CA GLU A 72 0.64 2.61 -11.62
C GLU A 72 1.22 2.95 -10.24
N HIS A 73 1.12 4.23 -9.86
CA HIS A 73 1.65 4.71 -8.60
C HIS A 73 0.65 4.48 -7.49
N LEU A 74 1.00 3.58 -6.56
CA LEU A 74 0.21 3.28 -5.36
C LEU A 74 0.47 4.37 -4.32
N HIS A 75 -0.24 5.48 -4.43
CA HIS A 75 -0.12 6.55 -3.45
C HIS A 75 -0.97 6.24 -2.21
N PRO A 76 -0.33 6.05 -1.03
CA PRO A 76 -1.07 6.00 0.22
C PRO A 76 -1.70 7.36 0.48
N CYS A 77 -3.03 7.38 0.61
CA CYS A 77 -3.80 8.53 1.00
C CYS A 77 -3.51 8.91 2.46
N PRO A 78 -3.64 10.20 2.81
CA PRO A 78 -3.60 10.62 4.20
C PRO A 78 -4.77 10.01 4.98
N ARG A 79 -4.58 9.85 6.29
CA ARG A 79 -5.56 9.24 7.20
C ARG A 79 -6.96 9.84 7.17
N ASP A 80 -7.08 11.07 6.69
CA ASP A 80 -8.36 11.79 6.54
C ASP A 80 -9.32 11.10 5.57
N ARG A 81 -8.78 10.30 4.62
CA ARG A 81 -9.56 9.54 3.64
C ARG A 81 -9.86 8.09 4.05
N TRP A 82 -9.24 7.61 5.12
CA TRP A 82 -9.37 6.21 5.53
C TRP A 82 -10.77 5.95 6.11
N ARG A 83 -11.33 4.76 5.83
CA ARG A 83 -12.69 4.37 6.20
C ARG A 83 -12.73 3.04 6.95
#